data_AF-A0A3B1BF61-F1
#
_entry.id   AF-A0A3B1BF61-F1
#
_cell.length_a   1.000
_cell.length_b   1.000
_cell.length_c   1.000
_cell.angle_alpha   90.00
_cell.angle_beta   90.00
_cell.angle_gamma   90.00
#
_symmetry.space_group_name_H-M   'P 1'
#
loop_
_entity.id
_entity.type
_entity.pdbx_description
1 polymer ?
#
loop_
_entity_poly.entity_id
_entity_poly.type
_entity_poly.pdbx_seq_one_letter_code
_entity_poly.pdbx_strand_id
1 'polypeptide(L)'
;MAEFIVKWIYVLEKDYVYPTGKRIGKDYLFKDKDNKAWLKINKNGDFTIIKGYAWDGATPKFCLFDIYFGVPDGVLHPDTLKPKTYYASLLHDVGYQFLKDGLPYSRKEVDQLFLKIMGAYDFRPRYIYYFAVRLLGGVAVSMTRWKRATKGKKEEVKTGGEAI
;
A
#
# COMPACT_ATOMS: atom_id res chain seq x y z
N MET A 1 6.89 -13.92 -28.56
CA MET A 1 6.71 -14.09 -27.10
C MET A 1 6.73 -12.70 -26.48
N ALA A 2 5.60 -12.21 -25.98
CA ALA A 2 5.55 -10.90 -25.34
C ALA A 2 6.09 -11.02 -23.91
N GLU A 3 7.29 -10.50 -23.68
CA GLU A 3 7.82 -10.28 -22.34
C GLU A 3 6.88 -9.30 -21.62
N PHE A 4 6.26 -9.76 -20.54
CA PHE A 4 5.53 -8.89 -19.62
C PHE A 4 6.57 -8.02 -18.89
N ILE A 5 6.94 -6.90 -19.49
CA ILE A 5 7.68 -5.83 -18.81
C ILE A 5 6.74 -5.29 -17.73
N VAL A 6 6.98 -5.65 -16.48
CA VAL A 6 6.28 -5.09 -15.32
C VAL A 6 6.71 -3.62 -15.21
N LYS A 7 5.97 -2.74 -15.90
CA LYS A 7 6.25 -1.30 -15.95
C LYS A 7 5.52 -0.65 -14.79
N TRP A 8 6.21 -0.52 -13.66
CA TRP A 8 5.74 0.26 -12.52
C TRP A 8 5.24 1.63 -12.99
N ILE A 9 4.05 2.03 -12.55
CA ILE A 9 3.37 3.24 -13.05
C ILE A 9 3.80 4.47 -12.28
N TYR A 10 4.03 4.30 -10.97
CA TYR A 10 4.39 5.39 -10.06
C TYR A 10 5.66 5.07 -9.30
N VAL A 11 6.46 6.11 -9.05
CA VAL A 11 7.63 6.07 -8.17
C VAL A 11 7.52 7.21 -7.19
N LEU A 12 7.71 6.91 -5.90
CA LEU A 12 7.58 7.88 -4.84
C LEU A 12 8.80 8.81 -4.83
N GLU A 13 8.61 10.09 -5.15
CA GLU A 13 9.72 11.05 -5.25
C GLU A 13 10.28 11.47 -3.88
N LYS A 14 9.45 11.50 -2.85
CA LYS A 14 9.78 11.94 -1.49
C LYS A 14 9.12 11.04 -0.46
N ASP A 15 9.75 10.90 0.70
CA ASP A 15 9.20 10.14 1.81
C ASP A 15 7.77 10.61 2.11
N TYR A 16 6.84 9.67 2.21
CA TYR A 16 5.44 9.94 2.48
C TYR A 16 5.09 9.46 3.87
N VAL A 17 4.67 10.39 4.73
CA VAL A 17 4.26 10.09 6.11
C VAL A 17 2.74 10.17 6.20
N TYR A 18 2.12 9.10 6.69
CA TYR A 18 0.67 9.04 6.91
C TYR A 18 0.34 8.67 8.37
N PRO A 19 -0.34 9.56 9.11
CA PRO A 19 -0.77 9.28 10.47
C PRO A 19 -1.98 8.34 10.46
N THR A 20 -1.78 7.10 10.90
CA THR A 20 -2.85 6.08 10.91
C THR A 20 -3.82 6.29 12.08
N GLY A 21 -3.35 6.88 13.19
CA GLY A 21 -4.09 7.07 14.42
C GLY A 21 -4.14 5.83 15.33
N LYS A 22 -3.44 4.74 14.98
CA LYS A 22 -3.38 3.51 15.77
C LYS A 22 -2.05 3.39 16.49
N ARG A 23 -2.01 3.43 17.82
CA ARG A 23 -0.76 3.22 18.57
C ARG A 23 -0.30 1.76 18.51
N ILE A 24 1.00 1.57 18.28
CA ILE A 24 1.63 0.25 18.15
C ILE A 24 2.63 -0.01 19.29
N GLY A 25 3.20 1.04 19.86
CA GLY A 25 4.11 0.97 21.00
C GLY A 25 5.55 0.56 20.66
N LYS A 26 5.83 0.21 19.40
CA LYS A 26 7.16 -0.20 18.91
C LYS A 26 7.44 0.39 17.54
N ASP A 27 8.73 0.58 17.25
CA ASP A 27 9.19 1.00 15.93
C ASP A 27 9.53 -0.24 15.08
N TYR A 28 9.01 -0.28 13.85
CA TYR A 28 9.25 -1.34 12.90
C TYR A 28 9.82 -0.81 11.59
N LEU A 29 10.78 -1.54 11.04
CA LEU A 29 11.35 -1.33 9.72
C LEU A 29 11.08 -2.56 8.86
N PHE A 30 10.45 -2.34 7.71
CA PHE A 30 10.13 -3.38 6.73
C PHE A 30 11.03 -3.21 5.51
N LYS A 31 11.73 -4.30 5.21
CA LYS A 31 12.66 -4.39 4.09
C LYS A 31 12.22 -5.46 3.11
N ASP A 32 12.56 -5.28 1.84
CA ASP A 32 12.39 -6.32 0.83
C ASP A 32 13.48 -7.41 0.90
N LYS A 33 13.43 -8.33 -0.07
CA LYS A 33 14.39 -9.42 -0.25
C LYS A 33 15.83 -8.94 -0.48
N ASP A 34 16.01 -7.73 -0.99
CA ASP A 34 17.30 -7.12 -1.32
C ASP A 34 17.79 -6.23 -0.15
N ASN A 35 17.17 -6.38 1.03
CA ASN A 35 17.47 -5.65 2.26
C ASN A 35 17.25 -4.13 2.15
N LYS A 36 16.47 -3.69 1.15
CA LYS A 36 16.10 -2.29 0.97
C LYS A 36 14.86 -1.97 1.79
N ALA A 37 14.97 -0.93 2.62
CA ALA A 37 13.85 -0.47 3.44
C ALA A 37 12.82 0.27 2.60
N TRP A 38 11.54 -0.02 2.84
CA TRP A 38 10.44 0.60 2.10
C TRP A 38 9.35 1.18 3.00
N LEU A 39 9.11 0.56 4.16
CA LEU A 39 8.13 1.03 5.12
C LEU A 39 8.75 1.09 6.51
N LYS A 40 8.54 2.22 7.18
CA LYS A 40 8.78 2.40 8.61
C LYS A 40 7.44 2.61 9.30
N ILE A 41 7.28 2.02 10.46
CA ILE A 41 6.14 2.30 11.33
C ILE A 41 6.69 2.73 12.68
N ASN A 42 6.32 3.92 13.12
CA ASN A 42 6.75 4.40 14.43
C ASN A 42 5.85 3.87 15.55
N LYS A 43 6.24 4.10 16.81
CA LYS A 43 5.45 3.75 18.02
C LYS A 43 4.04 4.36 18.03
N ASN A 44 3.84 5.50 17.39
CA ASN A 44 2.53 6.15 17.24
C ASN A 44 1.66 5.48 16.16
N GLY A 45 2.27 4.59 15.37
CA GLY A 45 1.68 3.82 14.27
C GLY A 45 1.66 4.54 12.93
N ASP A 46 2.33 5.67 12.80
CA ASP A 46 2.42 6.43 11.55
C ASP A 46 3.25 5.65 10.53
N PHE A 47 2.79 5.64 9.29
CA PHE A 47 3.47 4.97 8.19
C PHE A 47 4.39 5.96 7.52
N THR A 48 5.66 5.63 7.41
CA THR A 48 6.61 6.37 6.59
C THR A 48 7.05 5.47 5.44
N ILE A 49 6.56 5.76 4.24
CA ILE A 49 7.01 5.10 3.01
C ILE A 49 8.22 5.83 2.47
N ILE A 50 9.29 5.10 2.23
CA ILE A 50 10.59 5.65 1.84
C ILE A 50 10.60 5.98 0.35
N LYS A 51 11.21 7.11 -0.02
CA LYS A 51 11.39 7.54 -1.41
C LYS A 51 12.00 6.44 -2.28
N GLY A 52 11.62 6.45 -3.55
CA GLY A 52 12.00 5.46 -4.56
C GLY A 52 11.15 4.19 -4.54
N TYR A 53 10.15 4.09 -3.66
CA TYR A 53 9.18 3.00 -3.71
C TYR A 53 8.36 3.08 -5.00
N ALA A 54 8.28 1.98 -5.74
CA ALA A 54 7.58 1.91 -7.01
C ALA A 54 6.37 0.99 -6.88
N TRP A 55 5.23 1.38 -7.48
CA TRP A 55 3.99 0.60 -7.41
C TRP A 55 3.12 0.79 -8.67
N ASP A 56 2.14 -0.10 -8.82
CA ASP A 56 1.30 -0.23 -10.01
C ASP A 56 0.02 0.63 -9.98
N GLY A 57 -0.12 1.55 -9.02
CA GLY A 57 -1.31 2.37 -8.83
C GLY A 57 -2.52 1.58 -8.30
N ALA A 58 -3.73 2.10 -8.51
CA ALA A 58 -4.95 1.48 -7.99
C ALA A 58 -5.34 0.23 -8.82
N THR A 59 -5.18 -0.96 -8.21
CA THR A 59 -5.45 -2.28 -8.80
C THR A 59 -6.63 -2.92 -8.02
N PRO A 60 -7.62 -3.57 -8.67
CA PRO A 60 -7.50 -4.41 -9.86
C PRO A 60 -7.91 -3.76 -11.18
N LYS A 61 -7.03 -3.87 -12.18
CA LYS A 61 -7.39 -3.80 -13.60
C LYS A 61 -7.87 -5.19 -14.00
N PHE A 62 -9.16 -5.36 -14.28
CA PHE A 62 -9.67 -6.63 -14.82
C PHE A 62 -10.05 -6.42 -16.28
N CYS A 63 -9.73 -7.40 -17.12
CA CYS A 63 -10.11 -7.41 -18.53
C CYS A 63 -11.43 -8.17 -18.66
N LEU A 64 -12.45 -7.56 -19.26
CA LEU A 64 -13.73 -8.20 -19.58
C LEU A 64 -14.12 -7.80 -21.01
N PHE A 65 -14.36 -8.78 -21.89
CA PHE A 65 -14.67 -8.59 -23.32
C PHE A 65 -13.64 -7.71 -24.07
N ASP A 66 -12.34 -8.00 -23.93
CA ASP A 66 -11.22 -7.25 -24.54
C ASP A 66 -11.09 -5.77 -24.13
N ILE A 67 -11.86 -5.33 -23.13
CA ILE A 67 -11.79 -4.00 -22.55
C ILE A 67 -11.09 -4.09 -21.19
N TYR A 68 -9.99 -3.35 -21.03
CA TYR A 68 -9.39 -3.13 -19.71
C TYR A 68 -10.31 -2.24 -18.87
N PHE A 69 -11.08 -2.84 -17.97
CA PHE A 69 -11.72 -2.14 -16.86
C PHE A 69 -10.67 -1.94 -15.75
N GLY A 70 -9.88 -0.89 -15.93
CA GLY A 70 -9.15 -0.24 -14.84
C GLY A 70 -10.02 0.87 -14.28
N VAL A 71 -10.10 1.02 -12.96
CA VAL A 71 -10.75 2.20 -12.40
C VAL A 71 -9.83 3.39 -12.61
N PRO A 72 -10.33 4.52 -13.15
CA PRO A 72 -9.53 5.71 -13.30
C PRO A 72 -8.92 6.04 -11.94
N ASP A 73 -7.63 6.42 -11.90
CA ASP A 73 -6.94 6.84 -10.68
C ASP A 73 -7.57 8.11 -10.01
N GLY A 74 -8.74 8.51 -10.51
CA GLY A 74 -9.44 9.74 -10.20
C GLY A 74 -8.93 10.89 -11.06
N VAL A 75 -9.76 11.92 -11.19
CA VAL A 75 -9.28 13.24 -11.65
C VAL A 75 -8.14 13.67 -10.73
N LEU A 76 -7.22 14.48 -11.25
CA LEU A 76 -6.17 15.08 -10.43
C LEU A 76 -6.80 15.84 -9.25
N HIS A 77 -6.25 15.65 -8.07
CA HIS A 77 -6.61 16.47 -6.94
C HIS A 77 -6.04 17.89 -7.17
N PRO A 78 -6.82 18.96 -6.95
CA PRO A 78 -6.38 20.32 -7.23
C PRO A 78 -5.10 20.71 -6.47
N ASP A 79 -4.97 20.25 -5.21
CA ASP A 79 -3.81 20.63 -4.38
C ASP A 79 -2.55 19.78 -4.64
N THR A 80 -2.71 18.49 -4.93
CA THR A 80 -1.56 17.58 -5.05
C THR A 80 -1.11 17.40 -6.49
N LEU A 81 -1.96 17.74 -7.46
CA LEU A 81 -1.79 17.48 -8.89
C LEU A 81 -1.51 15.99 -9.21
N LYS A 82 -1.78 15.10 -8.26
CA LYS A 82 -1.72 13.65 -8.42
C LYS A 82 -3.16 13.11 -8.50
N PRO A 83 -3.37 11.93 -9.09
CA PRO A 83 -4.68 11.30 -9.10
C PRO A 83 -5.22 11.10 -7.67
N LYS A 84 -6.54 11.25 -7.46
CA LYS A 84 -7.18 11.13 -6.13
C LYS A 84 -6.91 9.80 -5.42
N THR A 85 -6.64 8.72 -6.14
CA THR A 85 -6.31 7.41 -5.56
C THR A 85 -4.81 7.19 -5.36
N TYR A 86 -3.94 8.15 -5.71
CA TYR A 86 -2.49 8.00 -5.68
C TYR A 86 -1.96 7.55 -4.31
N TYR A 87 -2.24 8.32 -3.26
CA TYR A 87 -1.80 7.99 -1.89
C TYR A 87 -2.54 6.80 -1.30
N ALA A 88 -3.80 6.61 -1.69
CA ALA A 88 -4.59 5.47 -1.25
C ALA A 88 -3.98 4.17 -1.79
N SER A 89 -3.70 4.11 -3.09
CA SER A 89 -3.11 2.94 -3.75
C SER A 89 -1.70 2.65 -3.24
N LEU A 90 -0.89 3.68 -2.99
CA LEU A 90 0.44 3.53 -2.38
C LEU A 90 0.37 2.82 -1.03
N LEU A 91 -0.48 3.30 -0.12
CA LEU A 91 -0.61 2.72 1.22
C LEU A 91 -1.22 1.32 1.20
N HIS A 92 -2.16 1.08 0.29
CA HIS A 92 -2.73 -0.24 0.10
C HIS A 92 -1.69 -1.25 -0.42
N ASP A 93 -0.89 -0.88 -1.43
CA ASP A 93 0.13 -1.75 -2.01
C ASP A 93 1.23 -2.11 -1.01
N VAL A 94 1.80 -1.09 -0.35
CA VAL A 94 2.81 -1.26 0.72
C VAL A 94 2.25 -2.09 1.88
N GLY A 95 1.02 -1.79 2.30
CA GLY A 95 0.34 -2.55 3.34
C GLY A 95 0.23 -4.02 2.97
N TYR A 96 -0.28 -4.33 1.77
CA TYR A 96 -0.43 -5.70 1.31
C TYR A 96 0.88 -6.44 1.10
N GLN A 97 1.93 -5.75 0.62
CA GLN A 97 3.27 -6.31 0.47
C GLN A 97 3.78 -6.85 1.81
N PHE A 98 3.68 -6.05 2.87
CA PHE A 98 4.23 -6.41 4.18
C PHE A 98 3.23 -7.09 5.12
N LEU A 99 1.95 -7.23 4.74
CA LEU A 99 0.94 -7.97 5.52
C LEU A 99 1.43 -9.37 5.90
N LYS A 100 2.12 -10.07 4.97
CA LYS A 100 2.67 -11.40 5.22
C LYS A 100 3.99 -11.40 5.98
N ASP A 101 4.68 -10.25 6.02
CA ASP A 101 5.97 -10.06 6.68
C ASP A 101 5.80 -9.58 8.14
N GLY A 102 4.60 -9.72 8.71
CA GLY A 102 4.32 -9.41 10.12
C GLY A 102 3.93 -7.96 10.39
N LEU A 103 3.33 -7.28 9.40
CA LEU A 103 2.73 -5.96 9.58
C LEU A 103 1.76 -5.96 10.78
N PRO A 104 1.86 -5.01 11.73
CA PRO A 104 0.96 -4.89 12.89
C PRO A 104 -0.44 -4.36 12.54
N TYR A 105 -0.92 -4.70 11.33
CA TYR A 105 -2.25 -4.37 10.82
C TYR A 105 -2.85 -5.62 10.19
N SER A 106 -4.12 -5.85 10.48
CA SER A 106 -4.92 -6.82 9.76
C SER A 106 -5.23 -6.29 8.36
N ARG A 107 -5.52 -7.20 7.44
CA ARG A 107 -6.00 -6.87 6.09
C ARG A 107 -7.19 -5.89 6.13
N LYS A 108 -8.13 -6.11 7.05
CA LYS A 108 -9.31 -5.25 7.23
C LYS A 108 -8.93 -3.82 7.59
N GLU A 109 -7.90 -3.64 8.44
CA GLU A 109 -7.42 -2.31 8.82
C GLU A 109 -6.71 -1.62 7.66
N VAL A 110 -5.93 -2.36 6.84
CA VAL A 110 -5.33 -1.81 5.61
C VAL A 110 -6.42 -1.35 4.63
N ASP A 111 -7.45 -2.17 4.41
CA ASP A 111 -8.59 -1.81 3.55
C ASP A 111 -9.37 -0.59 4.12
N GLN A 112 -9.44 -0.45 5.44
CA GLN A 112 -10.07 0.71 6.10
C GLN A 112 -9.24 1.99 5.94
N LEU A 113 -7.91 1.90 6.08
CA LEU A 113 -7.00 3.01 5.79
C LEU A 113 -7.16 3.48 4.34
N PHE A 114 -7.25 2.53 3.41
CA PHE A 114 -7.52 2.82 2.01
C PHE A 114 -8.81 3.62 1.80
N LEU A 115 -9.92 3.19 2.39
CA LEU A 115 -11.20 3.91 2.35
C LEU A 115 -11.11 5.31 2.98
N LYS A 116 -10.43 5.43 4.12
CA LYS A 116 -10.24 6.71 4.83
C LYS A 116 -9.50 7.72 3.97
N ILE A 117 -8.43 7.30 3.29
CA ILE A 117 -7.62 8.16 2.42
C ILE A 117 -8.40 8.59 1.19
N MET A 118 -9.09 7.66 0.52
CA MET A 118 -9.98 8.01 -0.60
C MET A 118 -11.05 9.02 -0.18
N GLY A 119 -11.54 8.92 1.05
CA GLY A 119 -12.47 9.89 1.61
C GLY A 119 -11.86 11.26 1.86
N ALA A 120 -10.61 11.32 2.33
CA ALA A 120 -9.89 12.57 2.57
C ALA A 120 -9.55 13.35 1.28
N TYR A 121 -9.42 12.64 0.16
CA TYR A 121 -9.14 13.23 -1.17
C TYR A 121 -10.41 13.35 -2.05
N ASP A 122 -11.60 13.34 -1.46
CA ASP A 122 -12.90 13.50 -2.13
C ASP A 122 -13.10 12.58 -3.35
N PHE A 123 -12.70 11.31 -3.22
CA PHE A 123 -12.96 10.30 -4.23
C PHE A 123 -14.41 9.80 -4.09
N ARG A 124 -15.29 10.28 -4.96
CA ARG A 124 -16.74 10.02 -4.90
C ARG A 124 -17.11 8.52 -4.91
N PRO A 125 -16.52 7.64 -5.74
CA PRO A 125 -16.88 6.22 -5.76
C PRO A 125 -16.12 5.38 -4.72
N ARG A 126 -15.58 5.98 -3.64
CA ARG A 126 -14.77 5.30 -2.60
C ARG A 126 -15.38 4.02 -2.04
N TYR A 127 -16.70 3.98 -1.84
CA TYR A 127 -17.37 2.80 -1.27
C TYR A 127 -17.44 1.65 -2.28
N ILE A 128 -17.80 1.94 -3.54
CA ILE A 128 -17.80 0.95 -4.62
C ILE A 128 -16.41 0.32 -4.74
N TYR A 129 -15.38 1.16 -4.66
CA TYR A 129 -13.99 0.73 -4.74
C TYR A 129 -13.56 -0.14 -3.55
N TYR A 130 -13.92 0.28 -2.34
CA TYR A 130 -13.70 -0.50 -1.12
C TYR A 130 -14.37 -1.89 -1.18
N PHE A 131 -15.62 -1.96 -1.66
CA PHE A 131 -16.32 -3.23 -1.80
C PHE A 131 -15.68 -4.14 -2.86
N ALA A 132 -15.27 -3.59 -4.02
CA ALA A 132 -14.60 -4.35 -5.07
C ALA A 132 -13.30 -5.00 -4.57
N VAL A 133 -12.44 -4.23 -3.87
CA VAL A 133 -11.18 -4.72 -3.30
C VAL A 133 -11.43 -5.80 -2.24
N ARG A 134 -12.46 -5.62 -1.41
CA ARG A 134 -12.80 -6.58 -0.35
C ARG A 134 -13.28 -7.92 -0.92
N LEU A 135 -14.16 -7.89 -1.92
CA LEU A 135 -14.68 -9.08 -2.61
C LEU A 135 -13.58 -9.78 -3.41
N LEU A 136 -12.89 -9.06 -4.29
CA LEU A 136 -11.88 -9.64 -5.19
C LEU A 136 -10.62 -10.08 -4.44
N GLY A 137 -10.17 -9.33 -3.43
CA GLY A 137 -9.03 -9.74 -2.61
C GLY A 137 -9.31 -11.00 -1.78
N GLY A 138 -10.56 -11.28 -1.41
CA GLY A 138 -10.95 -12.54 -0.76
C GLY A 138 -10.72 -13.75 -1.66
N VAL A 139 -11.12 -13.62 -2.92
CA VAL A 139 -10.98 -14.64 -3.97
C VAL A 139 -9.51 -14.80 -4.41
N ALA A 140 -8.82 -13.67 -4.66
CA ALA A 140 -7.44 -13.67 -5.11
C ALA A 140 -6.44 -14.18 -4.06
N VAL A 141 -6.61 -13.84 -2.77
CA VAL A 141 -5.76 -14.37 -1.68
C VAL A 141 -5.96 -15.87 -1.52
N SER A 142 -7.18 -16.37 -1.71
CA SER A 142 -7.48 -17.81 -1.65
C SER A 142 -6.77 -18.58 -2.76
N MET A 143 -6.64 -18.00 -3.96
CA MET A 143 -5.95 -18.62 -5.10
C MET A 143 -4.43 -18.40 -5.10
N THR A 144 -3.94 -17.27 -4.60
CA THR A 144 -2.51 -16.89 -4.67
C THR A 144 -1.74 -17.10 -3.35
N ARG A 145 -2.39 -17.72 -2.35
CA ARG A 145 -1.81 -18.05 -1.03
C ARG A 145 -0.43 -18.72 -1.14
N TRP A 146 -0.20 -19.51 -2.19
CA TRP A 146 1.06 -20.22 -2.44
C TRP A 146 2.13 -19.46 -3.23
N LYS A 147 1.81 -18.43 -4.02
CA LYS A 147 2.74 -17.84 -4.99
C LYS A 147 3.40 -16.51 -4.57
N ARG A 148 2.93 -15.86 -3.52
CA ARG A 148 3.43 -14.54 -3.08
C ARG A 148 3.93 -14.60 -1.66
N ALA A 149 5.10 -15.18 -1.46
CA ALA A 149 5.95 -14.89 -0.31
C ALA A 149 6.99 -13.88 -0.81
N THR A 150 6.73 -12.59 -0.60
CA THR A 150 7.86 -11.65 -0.50
C THR A 150 8.69 -12.16 0.67
N LYS A 151 9.97 -12.48 0.44
CA LYS A 151 10.91 -12.77 1.53
C LYS A 151 11.28 -11.45 2.23
N GLY A 152 10.29 -10.63 2.57
CA GLY A 152 10.52 -9.38 3.26
C GLY A 152 10.90 -9.65 4.70
N LYS A 153 11.73 -8.77 5.27
CA LYS A 153 12.19 -8.89 6.65
C LYS A 153 11.61 -7.74 7.46
N LYS A 154 10.96 -8.09 8.56
CA LYS A 154 10.58 -7.16 9.62
C LYS A 154 11.70 -7.07 10.63
N GLU A 155 12.14 -5.86 10.92
CA GLU A 155 13.11 -5.57 11.97
C GLU A 155 12.46 -4.63 12.99
N GLU A 156 12.45 -5.05 14.25
CA GLU A 156 12.11 -4.15 15.35
C GLU A 156 13.30 -3.21 15.55
N VAL A 157 13.08 -1.92 15.36
CA VAL A 157 14.11 -0.92 15.65
C VAL A 157 14.09 -0.76 17.16
N LYS A 158 15.06 -1.37 17.84
CA LYS A 158 15.33 -1.00 19.23
C LYS A 158 15.73 0.46 19.17
N THR A 159 14.90 1.34 19.73
CA THR A 159 15.32 2.70 20.03
C THR A 159 16.50 2.54 20.99
N GLY A 160 17.72 2.59 20.45
CA GLY A 160 18.93 2.57 21.24
C GLY A 160 18.86 3.74 22.18
N GLY A 161 19.01 3.48 23.47
CA GLY A 161 19.26 4.54 24.42
C GLY A 161 20.50 5.32 23.98
N GLU A 162 20.37 6.63 23.87
CA GLU A 162 21.39 7.50 24.46
C GLU A 162 21.19 7.33 25.98
N ALA A 163 22.03 6.60 26.71
CA ALA A 163 23.44 6.84 26.99
C ALA A 163 23.64 8.19 27.70
N ILE A 164 23.57 8.10 29.04
CA ILE A 164 24.14 8.96 30.10
C ILE A 164 23.66 10.42 30.14
#